data_AF-A0A1T5A306-F1
#
_entry.id   AF-A0A1T5A306-F1
#
_cell.length_a   1.000
_cell.length_b   1.000
_cell.length_c   1.000
_cell.angle_alpha   90.00
_cell.angle_beta   90.00
_cell.angle_gamma   90.00
#
_symmetry.space_group_name_H-M   'P 1'
#
loop_
_entity.id
_entity.type
_entity.pdbx_description
1 polymer ?
#
loop_
_entity_poly.entity_id
_entity_poly.type
_entity_poly.pdbx_seq_one_letter_code
_entity_poly.pdbx_strand_id
1 'polypeptide(L)'
;MSKLLILAAFTTVSFAQPATARPVFQPRSAIVTHSDLDLATEKGTKALERRIWRAVVFVCGTASDYDLEGRNEVRECRRETRAIAVVEAERVVAHAARARPLQVTTRSK
;
A
#
# COMPACT_ATOMS: atom_id res chain seq x y z
N MET A 1 -5.74 4.01 -77.25
CA MET A 1 -5.18 3.16 -76.17
C MET A 1 -5.63 3.74 -74.83
N SER A 2 -6.73 3.22 -74.28
CA SER A 2 -7.34 3.74 -73.04
C SER A 2 -6.73 3.01 -71.84
N LYS A 3 -6.01 3.74 -70.98
CA LYS A 3 -5.43 3.20 -69.74
C LYS A 3 -6.49 3.26 -68.64
N LEU A 4 -6.96 2.09 -68.21
CA LEU A 4 -7.83 1.92 -67.06
C LEU A 4 -7.05 2.19 -65.77
N LEU A 5 -7.47 3.22 -65.02
CA LEU A 5 -7.01 3.48 -63.66
C LEU A 5 -7.88 2.65 -62.71
N ILE A 6 -7.28 1.65 -62.07
CA ILE A 6 -7.92 0.85 -61.03
C ILE A 6 -7.69 1.54 -59.69
N LEU A 7 -8.72 2.19 -59.14
CA LEU A 7 -8.72 2.64 -57.74
C LEU A 7 -8.91 1.42 -56.83
N ALA A 8 -7.87 1.06 -56.08
CA ALA A 8 -7.98 0.10 -54.99
C ALA A 8 -8.61 0.79 -53.76
N ALA A 9 -9.85 0.43 -53.44
CA ALA A 9 -10.51 0.86 -52.22
C ALA A 9 -9.92 0.12 -51.01
N PHE A 10 -9.16 0.82 -50.17
CA PHE A 10 -8.72 0.32 -48.86
C PHE A 10 -9.92 0.35 -47.91
N THR A 11 -10.55 -0.80 -47.66
CA THR A 11 -11.53 -0.96 -46.58
C THR A 11 -10.79 -1.09 -45.26
N THR A 12 -10.72 -0.01 -44.48
CA THR A 12 -10.20 -0.03 -43.11
C THR A 12 -11.19 -0.72 -42.19
N VAL A 13 -10.98 -2.02 -41.94
CA VAL A 13 -11.70 -2.74 -40.89
C VAL A 13 -11.20 -2.23 -39.55
N SER A 14 -11.99 -1.37 -38.90
CA SER A 14 -11.77 -1.00 -37.50
C SER A 14 -12.08 -2.20 -36.62
N PHE A 15 -11.04 -2.93 -36.22
CA PHE A 15 -11.13 -3.90 -35.14
C PHE A 15 -11.41 -3.13 -33.85
N ALA A 16 -12.64 -3.20 -33.35
CA ALA A 16 -12.96 -2.78 -32.00
C ALA A 16 -12.12 -3.65 -31.05
N GLN A 17 -11.11 -3.06 -30.43
CA GLN A 17 -10.27 -3.77 -29.47
C GLN A 17 -11.16 -4.13 -28.26
N PRO A 18 -11.13 -5.39 -27.78
CA PRO A 18 -11.80 -5.72 -26.53
C PRO A 18 -11.13 -4.90 -25.41
N ALA A 19 -11.88 -3.97 -24.83
CA ALA A 19 -11.47 -3.27 -23.62
C ALA A 19 -11.49 -4.30 -22.49
N THR A 20 -10.33 -4.87 -22.17
CA THR A 20 -10.17 -5.67 -20.95
C THR A 20 -10.32 -4.72 -19.76
N ALA A 21 -11.37 -4.94 -18.97
CA ALA A 21 -11.59 -4.18 -17.75
C ALA A 21 -10.44 -4.45 -16.78
N ARG A 22 -9.51 -3.50 -16.68
CA ARG A 22 -8.45 -3.54 -15.69
C ARG A 22 -9.10 -3.31 -14.32
N PRO A 23 -8.94 -4.21 -13.33
CA PRO A 23 -9.52 -4.01 -12.02
C PRO A 23 -8.96 -2.70 -11.44
N VAL A 24 -9.82 -1.69 -11.33
CA VAL A 24 -9.45 -0.43 -10.71
C VAL A 24 -9.32 -0.70 -9.22
N PHE A 25 -8.09 -0.87 -8.76
CA PHE A 25 -7.77 -0.97 -7.34
C PHE A 25 -8.08 0.39 -6.70
N GLN A 26 -9.31 0.57 -6.21
CA GLN A 26 -9.66 1.79 -5.51
C GLN A 26 -8.76 1.90 -4.27
N PRO A 27 -7.97 2.98 -4.11
CA PRO A 27 -7.07 3.11 -2.98
C PRO A 27 -7.91 3.17 -1.69
N ARG A 28 -7.91 2.07 -0.95
CA ARG A 28 -8.50 2.00 0.39
C ARG A 28 -7.49 2.64 1.35
N SER A 29 -7.96 3.51 2.23
CA SER A 29 -7.15 4.01 3.34
C SER A 29 -7.67 3.42 4.66
N ALA A 30 -6.79 3.27 5.64
CA ALA A 30 -7.15 2.78 6.97
C ALA A 30 -6.46 3.63 8.03
N ILE A 31 -7.22 4.05 9.03
CA ILE A 31 -6.71 4.77 10.20
C ILE A 31 -6.30 3.75 11.25
N VAL A 32 -5.07 3.83 11.75
CA VAL A 32 -4.56 2.97 12.84
C VAL A 32 -4.50 3.78 14.12
N THR A 33 -5.48 3.56 15.01
CA THR A 33 -5.49 4.17 16.34
C THR A 33 -4.49 3.47 17.28
N HIS A 34 -3.75 4.27 18.06
CA HIS A 34 -2.71 3.79 18.95
C HIS A 34 -2.66 4.50 20.32
N SER A 35 -3.65 5.35 20.61
CA SER A 35 -3.72 6.12 21.87
C SER A 35 -3.94 5.25 23.11
N ASP A 36 -4.45 4.04 22.92
CA ASP A 36 -4.70 3.03 23.95
C ASP A 36 -3.49 2.11 24.21
N LEU A 37 -2.40 2.25 23.44
CA LEU A 37 -1.20 1.45 23.56
C LEU A 37 -0.11 2.20 24.32
N ASP A 38 0.52 1.53 25.27
CA ASP A 38 1.77 2.02 25.87
C ASP A 38 2.95 1.72 24.94
N LEU A 39 3.23 2.65 24.03
CA LEU A 39 4.30 2.55 23.04
C LEU A 39 5.71 2.73 23.64
N ALA A 40 5.84 3.06 24.93
CA ALA A 40 7.13 3.04 25.62
C ALA A 40 7.56 1.61 26.04
N THR A 41 6.72 0.60 25.79
CA THR A 41 6.97 -0.81 26.10
C THR A 41 7.05 -1.67 24.84
N GLU A 42 7.85 -2.73 24.88
CA GLU A 42 7.94 -3.71 23.79
C GLU A 42 6.57 -4.36 23.50
N LYS A 43 5.75 -4.57 24.54
CA LYS A 43 4.41 -5.12 24.39
C LYS A 43 3.51 -4.20 23.56
N GLY A 44 3.56 -2.89 23.82
CA GLY A 44 2.77 -1.90 23.09
C GLY A 44 3.25 -1.69 21.66
N THR A 45 4.56 -1.63 21.43
CA THR A 45 5.11 -1.54 20.07
C THR A 45 4.74 -2.75 19.21
N LYS A 46 4.86 -3.98 19.74
CA LYS A 46 4.40 -5.19 19.04
C LYS A 46 2.89 -5.20 18.80
N ALA A 47 2.09 -4.60 19.69
CA ALA A 47 0.65 -4.47 19.48
C ALA A 47 0.32 -3.51 18.33
N LEU A 48 1.07 -2.41 18.22
CA LEU A 48 0.98 -1.46 17.11
C LEU A 48 1.34 -2.13 15.77
N GLU A 49 2.46 -2.86 15.72
CA GLU A 49 2.88 -3.59 14.51
C GLU A 49 1.80 -4.56 14.01
N ARG A 50 1.16 -5.30 14.92
CA ARG A 50 0.04 -6.20 14.56
C ARG A 50 -1.18 -5.43 14.03
N ARG A 51 -1.44 -4.22 14.53
CA ARG A 51 -2.53 -3.36 14.00
C ARG A 51 -2.20 -2.85 12.61
N ILE A 52 -0.97 -2.39 12.41
CA ILE A 52 -0.47 -1.94 11.10
C ILE A 52 -0.59 -3.08 10.09
N TRP A 53 -0.18 -4.29 10.44
CA TRP A 53 -0.32 -5.43 9.53
C TRP A 53 -1.77 -5.70 9.12
N ARG A 54 -2.72 -5.64 10.06
CA ARG A 54 -4.15 -5.78 9.74
C ARG A 54 -4.65 -4.68 8.83
N ALA A 55 -4.23 -3.44 9.06
CA ALA A 55 -4.57 -2.31 8.19
C ALA A 55 -3.99 -2.48 6.77
N VAL A 56 -2.73 -2.93 6.66
CA VAL A 56 -2.08 -3.24 5.38
C VAL A 56 -2.86 -4.32 4.62
N VAL A 57 -3.25 -5.41 5.30
CA VAL A 57 -4.06 -6.47 4.69
C VAL A 57 -5.43 -5.96 4.24
N PHE A 58 -6.06 -5.08 5.03
CA PHE A 58 -7.34 -4.46 4.66
C PHE A 58 -7.22 -3.56 3.42
N VAL A 59 -6.18 -2.73 3.37
CA VAL A 59 -5.90 -1.81 2.26
C VAL A 59 -5.58 -2.57 0.97
N CYS A 60 -4.64 -3.51 1.04
CA CYS A 60 -4.20 -4.29 -0.11
C CYS A 60 -5.12 -5.47 -0.46
N GLY A 61 -6.14 -5.75 0.36
CA GLY A 61 -7.12 -6.79 0.11
C GLY A 61 -6.52 -8.19 -0.10
N THR A 62 -7.24 -8.98 -0.89
CA THR A 62 -6.93 -10.37 -1.24
C THR A 62 -7.18 -10.60 -2.72
N ALA A 63 -6.30 -11.34 -3.37
CA ALA A 63 -6.50 -11.82 -4.74
C ALA A 63 -7.13 -13.22 -4.73
N SER A 64 -7.73 -13.62 -5.85
CA SER A 64 -8.22 -14.98 -6.06
C SER A 64 -7.06 -15.99 -6.06
N ASP A 65 -7.30 -17.22 -5.58
CA ASP A 65 -6.26 -18.26 -5.54
C ASP A 65 -5.78 -18.69 -6.93
N TYR A 66 -6.63 -18.54 -7.95
CA TYR A 66 -6.33 -18.87 -9.34
C TYR A 66 -5.66 -17.72 -10.11
N ASP A 67 -5.58 -16.53 -9.52
CA ASP A 67 -4.98 -15.34 -10.13
C ASP A 67 -3.54 -15.14 -9.61
N LEU A 68 -2.57 -15.71 -10.33
CA LEU A 68 -1.16 -15.63 -9.93
C LEU A 68 -0.60 -14.21 -10.05
N GLU A 69 -1.05 -13.44 -11.03
CA GLU A 69 -0.63 -12.06 -11.24
C GLU A 69 -1.16 -11.18 -10.11
N GLY A 70 -2.46 -11.23 -9.82
CA GLY A 70 -3.05 -10.49 -8.71
C GLY A 70 -2.47 -10.86 -7.35
N ARG A 71 -2.05 -12.13 -7.14
CA ARG A 71 -1.31 -12.51 -5.92
C ARG A 71 0.04 -11.83 -5.82
N ASN A 72 0.75 -11.64 -6.93
CA ASN A 72 2.01 -10.89 -6.94
C ASN A 72 1.76 -9.41 -6.69
N GLU A 73 0.74 -8.82 -7.31
CA GLU A 73 0.35 -7.42 -7.06
C GLU A 73 0.00 -7.17 -5.59
N VAL A 74 -0.79 -8.05 -4.96
CA VAL A 74 -1.15 -7.93 -3.53
C VAL A 74 0.10 -8.08 -2.64
N ARG A 75 1.05 -8.94 -3.00
CA ARG A 75 2.32 -9.08 -2.25
C ARG A 75 3.16 -7.80 -2.34
N GLU A 76 3.26 -7.22 -3.52
CA GLU A 76 3.96 -5.95 -3.75
C GLU A 76 3.31 -4.83 -2.93
N CYS A 77 1.99 -4.67 -3.06
CA CYS A 77 1.22 -3.69 -2.30
C CYS A 77 1.48 -3.81 -0.80
N ARG A 78 1.44 -5.03 -0.25
CA ARG A 78 1.65 -5.26 1.19
C ARG A 78 3.07 -4.89 1.62
N ARG A 79 4.08 -5.17 0.79
CA ARG A 79 5.47 -4.79 1.06
C ARG A 79 5.63 -3.28 1.08
N GLU A 80 5.19 -2.60 0.04
CA GLU A 80 5.32 -1.14 -0.11
C GLU A 80 4.52 -0.41 0.98
N THR A 81 3.25 -0.76 1.17
CA THR A 81 2.39 -0.15 2.18
C THR A 81 2.93 -0.36 3.59
N ARG A 82 3.46 -1.56 3.89
CA ARG A 82 4.08 -1.83 5.19
C ARG A 82 5.34 -1.00 5.38
N ALA A 83 6.19 -0.86 4.36
CA ALA A 83 7.41 -0.05 4.47
C ALA A 83 7.09 1.41 4.81
N ILE A 84 6.09 1.99 4.14
CA ILE A 84 5.60 3.35 4.43
C ILE A 84 5.06 3.43 5.86
N ALA A 85 4.22 2.48 6.26
CA ALA A 85 3.59 2.49 7.59
C ALA A 85 4.60 2.30 8.74
N VAL A 86 5.67 1.52 8.54
CA VAL A 86 6.72 1.31 9.54
C VAL A 86 7.48 2.60 9.82
N VAL A 87 7.83 3.37 8.79
CA VAL A 87 8.51 4.66 8.96
C VAL A 87 7.67 5.62 9.82
N GLU A 88 6.36 5.62 9.62
CA GLU A 88 5.46 6.45 10.44
C GLU A 88 5.32 5.90 11.87
N ALA A 89 5.23 4.58 12.02
CA ALA A 89 5.19 3.94 13.34
C ALA A 89 6.44 4.23 14.17
N GLU A 90 7.63 4.22 13.56
CA GLU A 90 8.89 4.55 14.23
C GLU A 90 8.89 5.97 14.78
N ARG A 91 8.32 6.94 14.04
CA ARG A 91 8.16 8.31 14.54
C ARG A 91 7.26 8.35 15.77
N VAL A 92 6.09 7.71 15.69
CA VAL A 92 5.14 7.65 16.81
C VAL A 92 5.76 7.01 18.05
N VAL A 93 6.48 5.89 17.88
CA VAL A 93 7.18 5.19 18.97
C VAL A 93 8.29 6.07 19.55
N ALA A 94 9.09 6.73 18.72
CA ALA A 94 10.14 7.64 19.17
C ALA A 94 9.57 8.83 19.97
N HIS A 95 8.42 9.37 19.56
CA HIS A 95 7.70 10.40 20.31
C HIS A 95 7.23 9.89 21.67
N ALA A 96 6.65 8.68 21.73
CA ALA A 96 6.22 8.07 22.98
C ALA A 96 7.39 7.82 23.95
N ALA A 97 8.56 7.40 23.44
CA ALA A 97 9.75 7.21 24.25
C ALA A 97 10.25 8.54 24.88
N ARG A 98 10.16 9.65 24.15
CA ARG A 98 10.56 10.98 24.63
C ARG A 98 9.60 11.58 25.67
N ALA A 99 8.35 11.14 25.70
CA ALA A 99 7.37 11.57 26.69
C ALA A 99 7.68 11.03 28.11
N ARG A 100 8.68 10.15 28.26
CA ARG A 100 9.15 9.70 29.57
C ARG A 100 9.79 10.88 30.33
N PRO A 101 9.41 11.13 31.60
CA PRO A 101 9.89 12.29 32.34
C PRO A 101 11.41 12.31 32.45
N LEU A 102 12.00 13.49 32.24
CA LEU A 102 13.43 13.73 32.42
C LEU A 102 13.74 13.80 33.93
N GLN A 103 14.69 12.98 34.37
CA GLN A 103 15.25 13.06 35.72
C GLN A 103 16.42 14.05 35.69
N VAL A 104 16.29 15.18 36.38
CA VAL A 104 17.38 16.14 36.54
C VAL A 104 18.02 15.91 37.90
N THR A 105 19.30 15.49 37.91
CA THR A 105 20.07 15.32 39.14
C THR A 105 21.20 16.35 39.21
N THR A 106 21.54 16.79 40.42
CA THR A 106 22.70 17.66 40.63
C THR A 106 23.98 16.81 40.70
N ARG A 107 25.09 17.32 40.17
CA ARG A 107 26.41 16.71 40.41
C ARG A 107 26.87 17.18 41.79
N SER A 108 26.91 16.27 42.77
CA SER A 108 27.51 16.58 44.08
C SER A 108 28.98 16.96 43.89
N LYS A 109 29.42 18.00 44.60
CA LYS A 109 30.79 18.51 44.63
C LYS A 109 31.68 17.64 45.50
#